data_AF-A0A2E9MKJ7-F1
#
_entry.id   AF-A0A2E9MKJ7-F1
#
_cell.length_a   1.000
_cell.length_b   1.000
_cell.length_c   1.000
_cell.angle_alpha   90.00
_cell.angle_beta   90.00
_cell.angle_gamma   90.00
#
_symmetry.space_group_name_H-M   'P 1'
#
loop_
_entity.id
_entity.type
_entity.pdbx_description
1 polymer ?
#
loop_
_entity_poly.entity_id
_entity_poly.type
_entity_poly.pdbx_seq_one_letter_code
_entity_poly.pdbx_strand_id
1 'polypeptide(L)'
;MILEATAEVSASRFHLLRQLPPRDVAPFIAHEHPQTIALILSQLAPEQAAATMDQLSEDMQKDVAYRLATLENVTPAVLKLLQGC
;
A
#
# COMPACT_ATOMS: atom_id res chain seq x y z
N MET A 1 -16.31 16.63 18.64
CA MET A 1 -16.53 15.32 17.99
C MET A 1 -15.39 15.14 17.00
N ILE A 2 -14.52 14.18 17.28
CA ILE A 2 -13.18 14.05 16.70
C ILE A 2 -13.26 12.98 15.60
N LEU A 3 -13.57 13.36 14.35
CA LEU A 3 -13.65 12.38 13.27
C LEU A 3 -13.23 12.89 11.87
N GLU A 4 -12.52 14.02 11.77
CA GLU A 4 -12.00 14.50 10.47
C GLU A 4 -10.47 14.37 10.34
N ALA A 5 -9.77 13.87 11.36
CA ALA A 5 -8.29 13.82 11.37
C ALA A 5 -7.68 12.48 10.94
N THR A 6 -8.46 11.47 10.52
CA THR A 6 -7.94 10.12 10.23
C THR A 6 -7.59 9.91 8.75
N ALA A 7 -8.33 10.50 7.82
CA ALA A 7 -8.06 10.39 6.38
C ALA A 7 -6.82 11.20 5.96
N GLU A 8 -6.67 12.40 6.52
CA GLU A 8 -5.58 13.34 6.18
C GLU A 8 -4.22 12.85 6.69
N VAL A 9 -4.19 12.19 7.85
CA VAL A 9 -2.98 11.56 8.41
C VAL A 9 -2.54 10.34 7.59
N SER A 10 -3.48 9.56 7.07
CA SER A 10 -3.16 8.41 6.20
C SER A 10 -2.60 8.87 4.85
N ALA A 11 -3.23 9.88 4.23
CA ALA A 11 -2.73 10.51 3.01
C ALA A 11 -1.30 11.04 3.19
N SER A 12 -1.00 11.64 4.35
CA SER A 12 0.34 12.13 4.72
C SER A 12 1.39 11.01 4.82
N ARG A 13 1.07 9.86 5.45
CA ARG A 13 2.01 8.73 5.59
C ARG A 13 2.39 8.08 4.26
N PHE A 14 1.44 7.91 3.33
CA PHE A 14 1.76 7.40 1.98
C PHE A 14 2.46 8.44 1.11
N HIS A 15 2.23 9.74 1.37
CA HIS A 15 2.88 10.81 0.63
C HIS A 15 4.40 10.75 0.78
N LEU A 16 4.89 10.45 1.99
CA LEU A 16 6.31 10.30 2.26
C LEU A 16 6.93 9.12 1.49
N LEU A 17 6.23 7.99 1.41
CA LEU A 17 6.70 6.81 0.68
C LEU A 17 6.85 7.07 -0.83
N ARG A 18 6.00 7.92 -1.40
CA ARG A 18 6.10 8.34 -2.81
C ARG A 18 7.34 9.19 -3.09
N GLN A 19 7.86 9.90 -2.09
CA GLN A 19 9.02 10.79 -2.25
C GLN A 19 10.35 10.10 -1.94
N LEU A 20 10.32 8.94 -1.29
CA LEU A 20 11.51 8.18 -0.92
C LEU A 20 11.97 7.25 -2.05
N PRO A 21 13.29 7.09 -2.26
CA PRO A 21 13.78 6.14 -3.24
C PRO A 21 13.47 4.69 -2.78
N PRO A 22 13.28 3.73 -3.71
CA PRO A 22 12.89 2.35 -3.39
C PRO A 22 13.75 1.68 -2.32
N ARG A 23 15.05 1.97 -2.33
CA ARG A 23 16.03 1.45 -1.34
C ARG A 23 15.78 1.87 0.09
N ASP A 24 15.15 3.02 0.27
CA ASP A 24 14.83 3.54 1.58
C ASP A 24 13.43 3.06 1.98
N VAL A 25 12.54 2.79 1.02
CA VAL A 25 11.17 2.29 1.27
C VAL A 25 11.15 0.82 1.69
N ALA A 26 11.90 -0.05 1.01
CA ALA A 26 11.83 -1.50 1.22
C ALA A 26 12.10 -1.94 2.67
N PRO A 27 13.12 -1.41 3.39
CA PRO A 27 13.36 -1.76 4.79
C PRO A 27 12.22 -1.38 5.74
N PHE A 28 11.47 -0.31 5.46
CA PHE A 28 10.33 0.09 6.31
C PHE A 28 9.14 -0.85 6.17
N ILE A 29 8.93 -1.42 4.98
CA ILE A 29 7.74 -2.23 4.69
C ILE A 29 8.03 -3.73 4.74
N ALA A 30 9.30 -4.15 4.81
CA ALA A 30 9.70 -5.57 4.77
C ALA A 30 9.14 -6.41 5.93
N HIS A 31 8.79 -5.79 7.05
CA HIS A 31 8.20 -6.46 8.22
C HIS A 31 6.67 -6.38 8.28
N GLU A 32 6.04 -5.71 7.31
CA GLU A 32 4.59 -5.59 7.24
C GLU A 32 3.96 -6.86 6.67
N HIS A 33 2.65 -7.03 6.93
CA HIS A 33 1.90 -8.13 6.34
C HIS A 33 1.84 -7.99 4.81
N PRO A 34 1.90 -9.09 4.02
CA PRO A 34 1.89 -9.02 2.55
C PRO A 34 0.71 -8.23 1.95
N GLN A 35 -0.44 -8.23 2.63
CA GLN A 35 -1.60 -7.40 2.24
C GLN A 35 -1.33 -5.89 2.37
N THR A 36 -0.67 -5.47 3.44
CA THR A 36 -0.32 -4.07 3.69
C THR A 36 0.72 -3.61 2.66
N ILE A 37 1.71 -4.45 2.36
CA ILE A 37 2.71 -4.19 1.33
C ILE A 37 2.04 -4.05 -0.03
N ALA A 38 1.15 -4.97 -0.41
CA ALA A 38 0.40 -4.87 -1.67
C ALA A 38 -0.41 -3.56 -1.77
N LEU A 39 -1.07 -3.14 -0.68
CA LEU A 39 -1.76 -1.86 -0.63
C LEU A 39 -0.78 -0.68 -0.79
N ILE A 40 0.35 -0.67 -0.10
CA ILE A 40 1.38 0.37 -0.23
C ILE A 40 1.86 0.46 -1.69
N LEU A 41 2.26 -0.66 -2.29
CA LEU A 41 2.78 -0.71 -3.65
C LEU A 41 1.73 -0.25 -4.68
N SER A 42 0.44 -0.54 -4.45
CA SER A 42 -0.65 -0.04 -5.31
C SER A 42 -0.79 1.49 -5.33
N GLN A 43 -0.21 2.19 -4.36
CA GLN A 43 -0.23 3.66 -4.27
C GLN A 43 1.04 4.32 -4.85
N LEU A 44 2.02 3.53 -5.29
CA LEU A 44 3.27 4.01 -5.87
C LEU A 44 3.19 3.99 -7.41
N ALA A 45 4.08 4.75 -8.05
CA ALA A 45 4.26 4.64 -9.50
C ALA A 45 4.76 3.22 -9.86
N PRO A 46 4.35 2.64 -10.99
CA PRO A 46 4.70 1.25 -11.36
C PRO A 46 6.20 0.95 -11.29
N GLU A 47 7.03 1.88 -11.75
CA GLU A 47 8.49 1.74 -11.76
C GLU A 47 9.06 1.72 -10.32
N GLN A 48 8.54 2.59 -9.45
CA GLN A 48 8.94 2.64 -8.05
C GLN A 48 8.45 1.41 -7.28
N ALA A 49 7.23 0.96 -7.56
CA ALA A 49 6.65 -0.24 -6.96
C ALA A 49 7.48 -1.48 -7.32
N ALA A 50 7.82 -1.66 -8.60
CA ALA A 50 8.66 -2.76 -9.07
C ALA A 50 10.05 -2.73 -8.40
N ALA A 51 10.72 -1.57 -8.42
CA ALA A 51 12.04 -1.43 -7.80
C ALA A 51 12.04 -1.58 -6.26
N THR A 52 10.90 -1.35 -5.61
CA THR A 52 10.72 -1.60 -4.17
C THR A 52 10.47 -3.08 -3.90
N MET A 53 9.64 -3.72 -4.73
CA MET A 53 9.33 -5.14 -4.65
C MET A 53 10.57 -6.02 -4.87
N ASP A 54 11.44 -5.65 -5.81
CA ASP A 54 12.72 -6.34 -6.09
C ASP A 54 13.66 -6.44 -4.88
N GLN A 55 13.45 -5.60 -3.86
CA GLN A 55 14.28 -5.59 -2.64
C GLN A 55 13.70 -6.42 -1.49
N LEU A 56 12.50 -6.96 -1.67
CA LEU A 56 11.88 -7.88 -0.72
C LEU A 56 12.41 -9.31 -0.98
N SER A 57 12.23 -10.22 -0.02
CA SER A 57 12.54 -11.64 -0.23
C SER A 57 11.67 -12.26 -1.31
N GLU A 58 12.15 -13.30 -2.00
CA GLU A 58 11.39 -13.97 -3.07
C GLU A 58 10.01 -14.46 -2.62
N ASP A 59 9.89 -14.96 -1.39
CA ASP A 59 8.62 -15.43 -0.85
C ASP A 59 7.63 -14.29 -0.65
N MET A 60 8.13 -13.15 -0.15
CA MET A 60 7.32 -11.93 -0.01
C MET A 60 6.90 -11.39 -1.37
N GLN A 61 7.81 -11.38 -2.35
CA GLN A 61 7.51 -10.95 -3.71
C GLN A 61 6.37 -11.79 -4.33
N LYS A 62 6.40 -13.12 -4.19
CA LYS A 62 5.36 -14.02 -4.69
C LYS A 62 4.00 -13.70 -4.07
N ASP A 63 3.95 -13.58 -2.74
CA ASP A 63 2.70 -13.30 -2.02
C ASP A 63 2.13 -11.91 -2.36
N VAL A 64 2.99 -10.91 -2.44
CA VAL A 64 2.61 -9.53 -2.75
C VAL A 64 2.16 -9.40 -4.20
N ALA A 65 2.88 -10.01 -5.15
CA ALA A 65 2.51 -10.01 -6.56
C ALA A 65 1.16 -10.71 -6.80
N TYR A 66 0.92 -11.84 -6.13
CA TYR A 66 -0.38 -12.51 -6.16
C TYR A 66 -1.48 -11.57 -5.66
N ARG A 67 -1.28 -10.92 -4.49
CA ARG A 67 -2.26 -10.00 -3.91
C ARG A 67 -2.53 -8.76 -4.76
N LEU A 68 -1.50 -8.22 -5.43
CA LEU A 68 -1.62 -7.12 -6.40
C LEU A 68 -2.41 -7.55 -7.64
N ALA A 69 -2.17 -8.75 -8.16
CA ALA A 69 -2.91 -9.29 -9.29
C ALA A 69 -4.36 -9.62 -8.95
N THR A 70 -4.63 -10.04 -7.71
CA THR A 70 -5.97 -10.32 -7.20
C THR A 70 -6.61 -9.13 -6.49
N LEU A 71 -6.01 -7.94 -6.59
CA LEU A 71 -6.50 -6.71 -5.96
C LEU A 71 -7.71 -6.14 -6.72
N GLU A 72 -8.65 -7.01 -7.08
CA GLU A 72 -9.98 -6.65 -7.56
C GLU A 72 -11.01 -7.17 -6.56
N ASN A 73 -11.42 -6.25 -5.68
CA ASN A 73 -12.76 -6.05 -5.12
C ASN A 73 -12.68 -5.52 -3.68
N VAL A 74 -12.22 -4.28 -3.51
CA VAL A 74 -13.01 -3.42 -2.62
C VAL A 74 -14.31 -3.20 -3.37
N THR A 75 -15.30 -4.06 -3.12
CA THR A 75 -16.61 -3.98 -3.76
C THR A 75 -17.14 -2.55 -3.55
N PRO A 76 -17.86 -1.94 -4.51
CA PRO A 76 -18.48 -0.62 -4.32
C PRO A 76 -19.37 -0.53 -3.07
N ALA A 77 -19.78 -1.67 -2.52
CA ALA A 77 -20.47 -1.81 -1.24
C ALA A 77 -19.63 -1.34 -0.03
N VAL A 78 -18.32 -1.60 -0.01
CA VAL A 78 -17.43 -1.19 1.09
C VAL A 78 -17.11 0.30 1.00
N LEU A 79 -16.99 0.85 -0.23
CA LEU A 79 -16.86 2.30 -0.46
C LEU A 79 -18.12 3.07 -0.02
N LYS A 80 -19.33 2.51 -0.24
CA LYS A 80 -20.58 3.09 0.25
C LYS A 80 -20.71 3.08 1.78
N LEU A 81 -20.17 2.06 2.46
CA LEU A 81 -20.22 1.97 3.92
C LEU A 81 -19.38 3.06 4.62
N LEU A 82 -18.35 3.58 3.95
CA LEU A 82 -17.50 4.67 4.47
C LEU A 82 -17.96 6.07 4.04
N GLN A 83 -18.88 6.16 3.08
CA GLN A 83 -19.43 7.44 2.56
C GLN A 83 -20.88 7.70 2.98
N GLY A 84 -21.52 6.79 3.72
CA GLY A 84 -22.89 6.96 4.14
C GLY A 84 -23.33 5.93 5.18
N CYS A 85 -23.13 6.27 6.45
CA CYS A 85 -24.16 6.35 7.49
C CYS A 85 -23.55 7.05 8.72
#